data_AF-A0A7S2J9M7-F1
#
_entry.id   AF-A0A7S2J9M7-F1
#
_cell.length_a   1.000
_cell.length_b   1.000
_cell.length_c   1.000
_cell.angle_alpha   90.00
_cell.angle_beta   90.00
_cell.angle_gamma   90.00
#
_symmetry.space_group_name_H-M   'P 1'
#
loop_
_entity.id
_entity.type
_entity.pdbx_description
1 polymer ?
#
loop_
_entity_poly.entity_id
_entity_poly.type
_entity_poly.pdbx_seq_one_letter_code
_entity_poly.pdbx_strand_id
1 'polypeptide(L)'
;VVLDEQVDPDYEPTDKEIEEYAEWLGMDLEEDREFFWIARAGLKAPLPKPWKPCQSDESEIFYFNFETAESVWDHPCDGNYRKMYQEHKARRDGAADASLSGSKKDKKDKKEKKDKK
;
A
#
# COMPACT_ATOMS: atom_id res chain seq x y z
N VAL A 1 -22.00 1.46 6.64
CA VAL A 1 -22.56 0.44 5.70
C VAL A 1 -21.41 -0.29 5.06
N VAL A 2 -21.39 -1.64 5.03
CA VAL A 2 -20.37 -2.38 4.27
C VAL A 2 -20.69 -2.20 2.80
N LEU A 3 -19.80 -1.57 2.05
CA LEU A 3 -19.93 -1.51 0.60
C LEU A 3 -19.42 -2.85 0.08
N ASP A 4 -20.28 -3.59 -0.62
CA ASP A 4 -19.80 -4.77 -1.34
C ASP A 4 -19.02 -4.23 -2.54
N GLU A 5 -17.70 -4.10 -2.40
CA GLU A 5 -16.84 -3.75 -3.51
C GLU A 5 -16.92 -4.88 -4.53
N GLN A 6 -17.81 -4.69 -5.49
CA GLN A 6 -17.55 -5.14 -6.84
C GLN A 6 -16.46 -4.20 -7.38
N VAL A 7 -15.20 -4.38 -6.93
CA VAL A 7 -14.08 -4.04 -7.82
C VAL A 7 -14.25 -5.00 -8.97
N ASP A 8 -14.82 -4.52 -10.06
CA ASP A 8 -14.84 -5.27 -11.30
C ASP A 8 -13.41 -5.76 -11.54
N PRO A 9 -13.16 -7.07 -11.67
CA PRO A 9 -11.82 -7.61 -11.91
C PRO A 9 -11.21 -7.11 -13.23
N ASP A 10 -12.02 -6.41 -14.02
CA ASP A 10 -11.68 -5.75 -15.27
C ASP A 10 -11.50 -4.23 -15.13
N TYR A 11 -11.47 -3.67 -13.90
CA TYR A 11 -11.16 -2.25 -13.73
C TYR A 11 -9.77 -1.94 -14.33
N GLU A 12 -9.81 -1.19 -15.43
CA GLU A 12 -8.63 -0.67 -16.11
C GLU A 12 -8.39 0.76 -15.64
N PRO A 13 -7.44 0.98 -14.71
CA PRO A 13 -7.11 2.34 -14.28
C PRO A 13 -6.61 3.13 -15.49
N THR A 14 -7.10 4.34 -15.63
CA THR A 14 -6.71 5.24 -16.71
C THR A 14 -5.25 5.66 -16.56
N ASP A 15 -4.57 6.02 -17.64
CA ASP A 15 -3.18 6.52 -17.58
C ASP A 15 -3.04 7.66 -16.56
N LYS A 16 -4.04 8.54 -16.49
CA LYS A 16 -4.08 9.64 -15.53
C LYS A 16 -4.12 9.20 -14.06
N GLU A 17 -4.85 8.13 -13.74
CA GLU A 17 -4.87 7.57 -12.38
C GLU A 17 -3.53 6.92 -12.05
N ILE A 18 -2.93 6.25 -13.04
CA ILE A 18 -1.58 5.68 -12.92
C ILE A 18 -0.56 6.80 -12.69
N GLU A 19 -0.67 7.93 -13.39
CA GLU A 19 0.18 9.11 -13.21
C GLU A 19 0.02 9.71 -11.81
N GLU A 20 -1.20 9.96 -11.35
CA GLU A 20 -1.43 10.52 -10.00
C GLU A 20 -0.92 9.56 -8.90
N TYR A 21 -1.14 8.26 -9.08
CA TYR A 21 -0.63 7.26 -8.14
C TYR A 21 0.90 7.13 -8.20
N ALA A 22 1.50 7.23 -9.39
CA ALA A 22 2.93 7.25 -9.59
C ALA A 22 3.57 8.49 -8.91
N GLU A 23 2.99 9.67 -9.08
CA GLU A 23 3.42 10.90 -8.40
C GLU A 23 3.33 10.76 -6.87
N TRP A 24 2.23 10.18 -6.36
CA TRP A 24 2.06 9.91 -4.93
C TRP A 24 3.11 8.94 -4.35
N LEU A 25 3.52 7.94 -5.14
CA LEU A 25 4.62 7.05 -4.81
C LEU A 25 6.00 7.73 -4.86
N GLY A 26 6.11 8.88 -5.54
CA GLY A 26 7.34 9.61 -5.78
C GLY A 26 8.07 9.19 -7.06
N MET A 27 7.33 8.72 -8.08
CA MET A 27 7.82 8.46 -9.44
C MET A 27 7.83 9.73 -10.27
N ASP A 28 8.83 9.87 -11.15
CA ASP A 28 8.84 10.89 -12.18
C ASP A 28 8.03 10.45 -13.41
N LEU A 29 7.00 11.21 -13.77
CA LEU A 29 6.09 10.88 -14.87
C LEU A 29 6.78 10.79 -16.24
N GLU A 30 7.97 11.41 -16.36
CA GLU A 30 8.77 11.46 -17.57
C GLU A 30 9.95 10.48 -17.53
N GLU A 31 10.68 10.37 -16.42
CA GLU A 31 11.91 9.56 -16.30
C GLU A 31 11.67 8.12 -15.82
N ASP A 32 10.58 7.90 -15.10
CA ASP A 32 10.23 6.64 -14.44
C ASP A 32 9.03 5.96 -15.14
N ARG A 33 8.76 6.28 -16.42
CA ARG A 33 7.73 5.61 -17.24
C ARG A 33 7.90 4.09 -17.28
N GLU A 34 9.12 3.60 -17.12
CA GLU A 34 9.41 2.17 -17.00
C GLU A 34 8.91 1.54 -15.69
N PHE A 35 8.52 2.34 -14.69
CA PHE A 35 7.96 1.91 -13.40
C PHE A 35 6.45 2.14 -13.30
N PHE A 36 5.80 2.73 -14.32
CA PHE A 36 4.34 2.92 -14.36
C PHE A 36 3.58 1.60 -14.29
N TRP A 37 4.17 0.49 -14.73
CA TRP A 37 3.55 -0.83 -14.55
C TRP A 37 3.42 -1.21 -13.07
N ILE A 38 4.27 -0.68 -12.17
CA ILE A 38 4.18 -0.87 -10.71
C ILE A 38 2.98 -0.09 -10.18
N ALA A 39 2.83 1.18 -10.59
CA ALA A 39 1.66 1.99 -10.24
C ALA A 39 0.35 1.37 -10.77
N ARG A 40 0.34 0.93 -12.04
CA ARG A 40 -0.78 0.19 -12.65
C ARG A 40 -1.09 -1.10 -11.92
N ALA A 41 -0.07 -1.87 -11.53
CA ALA A 41 -0.25 -3.09 -10.75
C ALA A 41 -0.74 -2.80 -9.32
N GLY A 42 -0.47 -1.61 -8.79
CA GLY A 42 -0.99 -1.11 -7.51
C GLY A 42 -2.46 -0.79 -7.55
N LEU A 43 -2.88 -0.03 -8.56
CA LEU A 43 -4.29 0.29 -8.79
C LEU A 43 -5.11 -0.93 -9.19
N LYS A 44 -4.51 -1.87 -9.93
CA LYS A 44 -5.13 -3.14 -10.31
C LYS A 44 -4.93 -4.25 -9.28
N ALA A 45 -4.31 -3.94 -8.14
CA ALA A 45 -4.07 -4.93 -7.11
C ALA A 45 -5.42 -5.39 -6.55
N PRO A 46 -5.81 -6.67 -6.72
CA PRO A 46 -7.03 -7.13 -6.09
C PRO A 46 -6.82 -7.06 -4.57
N LEU A 47 -7.78 -6.47 -3.85
CA LEU A 47 -7.77 -6.51 -2.40
C LEU A 47 -7.64 -7.98 -1.96
N PRO A 48 -6.65 -8.32 -1.11
CA PRO A 48 -6.53 -9.68 -0.63
C PRO A 48 -7.81 -10.03 0.16
N LYS A 49 -8.30 -11.25 -0.02
CA LYS A 49 -9.51 -11.80 0.64
C LYS A 49 -9.25 -11.96 2.14
N PRO A 50 -9.25 -10.87 2.92
CA PRO A 50 -10.40 -10.53 3.78
C PRO A 50 -10.73 -9.02 3.89
N TRP A 51 -10.09 -8.15 3.10
CA TRP A 51 -10.32 -6.71 3.14
C TRP A 51 -11.55 -6.32 2.33
N LYS A 52 -12.39 -5.42 2.87
CA LYS A 52 -13.54 -4.82 2.18
C LYS A 52 -13.66 -3.34 2.50
N PRO A 53 -14.04 -2.48 1.55
CA PRO A 53 -14.40 -1.11 1.85
C PRO A 53 -15.67 -1.08 2.69
N CYS A 54 -15.67 -0.18 3.64
CA CYS A 54 -16.81 0.13 4.48
C CYS A 54 -16.96 1.65 4.44
N GLN A 55 -18.20 2.09 4.31
CA GLN A 55 -18.53 3.50 4.45
C GLN A 55 -18.92 3.75 5.91
N SER A 56 -18.26 4.73 6.54
CA SER A 56 -18.63 5.21 7.86
C SER A 56 -19.91 6.06 7.80
N ASP A 57 -20.45 6.42 8.95
CA ASP A 57 -21.64 7.28 9.06
C ASP A 57 -21.41 8.65 8.38
N GLU A 58 -20.16 9.11 8.38
CA GLU A 58 -19.69 10.37 7.78
C GLU A 58 -19.51 10.29 6.25
N SER A 59 -19.95 9.20 5.61
CA SER A 59 -19.70 8.90 4.18
C SER A 59 -18.24 8.69 3.79
N GLU A 60 -17.33 8.61 4.76
CA GLU A 60 -15.92 8.27 4.52
C GLU A 60 -15.73 6.79 4.21
N ILE A 61 -14.93 6.51 3.17
CA ILE A 61 -14.59 5.16 2.74
C ILE A 61 -13.32 4.72 3.49
N PHE A 62 -13.40 3.61 4.20
CA PHE A 62 -12.27 2.97 4.86
C PHE A 62 -12.25 1.47 4.55
N TYR A 63 -11.08 0.86 4.51
CA TYR A 63 -10.94 -0.57 4.25
C TYR A 63 -10.88 -1.34 5.57
N PHE A 64 -11.74 -2.33 5.74
CA PHE A 64 -11.81 -3.18 6.93
C PHE A 64 -11.43 -4.62 6.61
N ASN A 65 -10.50 -5.17 7.39
CA ASN A 65 -10.11 -6.56 7.35
C ASN A 65 -11.06 -7.41 8.20
N PHE A 66 -11.83 -8.28 7.56
CA PHE A 66 -12.78 -9.16 8.25
C PHE A 66 -12.11 -10.32 9.03
N GLU A 67 -10.85 -10.62 8.76
CA GLU A 67 -10.10 -11.70 9.40
C GLU A 67 -9.33 -11.21 10.63
N THR A 68 -8.68 -10.05 10.54
CA THR A 68 -7.90 -9.46 11.65
C THR A 68 -8.65 -8.39 12.43
N ALA A 69 -9.83 -7.98 11.97
CA ALA A 69 -10.61 -6.86 12.51
C ALA A 69 -9.83 -5.51 12.52
N GLU A 70 -8.90 -5.34 11.58
CA GLU A 70 -8.15 -4.11 11.39
C GLU A 70 -8.85 -3.18 10.39
N SER A 71 -8.94 -1.88 10.70
CA SER A 71 -9.35 -0.85 9.75
C SER A 71 -8.14 -0.05 9.28
N VAL A 72 -8.08 0.21 7.98
CA VAL A 72 -7.08 1.08 7.35
C VAL A 72 -7.80 2.08 6.46
N TRP A 73 -7.25 3.28 6.40
CA TRP A 73 -7.74 4.36 5.54
C TRP A 73 -7.13 4.31 4.14
N ASP A 74 -6.04 3.55 4.01
CA ASP A 74 -5.17 3.45 2.84
C ASP A 74 -5.18 1.99 2.36
N HIS A 75 -4.99 1.73 1.06
CA HIS A 75 -5.08 0.37 0.56
C HIS A 75 -3.90 -0.46 1.12
N PRO A 76 -4.13 -1.64 1.72
CA PRO A 76 -3.08 -2.41 2.39
C PRO A 76 -1.94 -2.84 1.46
N CYS A 77 -2.14 -2.74 0.15
CA CYS A 77 -1.12 -3.01 -0.86
C CYS A 77 -0.28 -1.78 -1.23
N ASP A 78 -0.74 -0.55 -0.96
CA ASP A 78 -0.05 0.71 -1.32
C ASP A 78 1.37 0.76 -0.73
N GLY A 79 1.50 0.40 0.55
CA GLY A 79 2.80 0.33 1.21
C GLY A 79 3.77 -0.67 0.56
N ASN A 80 3.26 -1.74 -0.05
CA ASN A 80 4.08 -2.73 -0.75
C ASN A 80 4.54 -2.21 -2.11
N TYR A 81 3.67 -1.53 -2.87
CA TYR A 81 4.03 -0.93 -4.16
C TYR A 81 5.03 0.21 -4.00
N ARG A 82 4.89 1.03 -2.95
CA ARG A 82 5.89 2.04 -2.59
C ARG A 82 7.26 1.44 -2.35
N LYS A 83 7.31 0.32 -1.61
CA LYS A 83 8.56 -0.37 -1.35
C LYS A 83 9.14 -1.03 -2.61
N MET A 84 8.30 -1.66 -3.43
CA MET A 84 8.70 -2.24 -4.72
C MET A 84 9.30 -1.18 -5.63
N TYR A 85 8.65 -0.03 -5.76
CA TYR A 85 9.15 1.08 -6.55
C TYR A 85 10.48 1.60 -6.02
N GLN A 86 10.58 1.86 -4.70
CA GLN A 86 11.83 2.29 -4.08
C GLN A 86 12.95 1.28 -4.32
N GLU A 87 12.68 -0.02 -4.23
CA GLU A 87 13.66 -1.06 -4.50
C GLU A 87 14.07 -1.09 -5.97
N HIS A 88 13.13 -0.93 -6.90
CA HIS A 88 13.39 -0.87 -8.34
C HIS A 88 14.17 0.39 -8.75
N LYS A 89 13.78 1.58 -8.27
CA LYS A 89 14.50 2.83 -8.48
C LYS A 89 15.89 2.76 -7.84
N ALA A 90 15.99 2.26 -6.61
CA ALA A 90 17.28 2.03 -5.95
C ALA A 90 18.11 0.93 -6.64
N ARG A 91 17.54 0.01 -7.41
CA ARG A 91 18.32 -0.92 -8.23
C ARG A 91 18.84 -0.26 -9.50
N ARG A 92 18.04 0.63 -10.10
CA ARG A 92 18.39 1.42 -11.29
C ARG A 92 19.51 2.41 -10.95
N ASP A 93 19.38 3.10 -9.82
CA ASP A 93 20.32 4.12 -9.34
C ASP A 93 21.47 3.51 -8.50
N GLY A 94 21.12 2.58 -7.60
CA GLY A 94 22.01 1.92 -6.64
C GLY A 94 22.66 0.60 -7.12
N ALA A 95 22.75 0.36 -8.43
CA ALA A 95 23.95 -0.31 -8.95
C ALA A 95 25.24 0.48 -8.58
N ALA A 96 25.11 1.73 -8.11
CA ALA A 96 26.16 2.53 -7.49
C ALA A 96 26.23 2.49 -5.94
N ASP A 97 25.21 2.07 -5.19
CA ASP A 97 25.25 2.09 -3.71
C ASP A 97 24.25 1.13 -3.07
N ALA A 98 24.67 -0.11 -2.88
CA ALA A 98 23.94 -1.10 -2.10
C ALA A 98 24.11 -0.82 -0.60
N SER A 99 23.14 -0.18 0.07
CA SER A 99 22.81 -0.36 1.50
C SER A 99 21.82 0.70 1.99
N LEU A 100 20.67 0.28 2.52
CA LEU A 100 19.90 0.89 3.65
C LEU A 100 18.37 0.83 3.42
N SER A 101 17.76 -0.31 3.74
CA SER A 101 16.61 -0.38 4.67
C SER A 101 16.11 -1.83 4.74
N GLY A 102 16.95 -2.66 5.36
CA GLY A 102 16.50 -3.93 5.90
C GLY A 102 15.43 -3.67 6.96
N SER A 103 14.33 -4.40 6.84
CA SER A 103 13.32 -4.66 7.85
C SER A 103 13.80 -4.43 9.29
N LYS A 104 13.43 -3.29 9.88
CA LYS A 104 13.33 -3.16 11.34
C LYS A 104 11.86 -3.22 11.75
N LYS A 105 11.30 -4.44 11.74
CA LYS A 105 10.14 -4.78 12.57
C LYS A 105 10.68 -5.46 13.81
N ASP A 106 11.33 -4.67 14.67
CA ASP A 106 11.79 -5.09 15.99
C ASP A 106 10.55 -5.38 16.86
N LYS A 107 10.24 -6.67 16.96
CA LYS A 107 9.79 -7.37 18.17
C LYS A 107 9.79 -6.48 19.43
N LYS A 108 8.62 -6.04 19.89
CA LYS A 108 8.42 -5.58 21.28
C LYS A 108 7.42 -6.48 22.00
N ASP A 109 7.93 -7.65 22.38
CA ASP A 109 7.35 -8.49 23.42
C ASP A 109 7.82 -7.95 24.79
N LYS A 110 6.88 -7.89 25.73
CA LYS A 110 7.05 -7.93 27.20
C LYS A 110 7.55 -6.69 27.97
N LYS A 111 6.67 -6.14 28.81
CA LYS A 111 6.97 -6.05 30.25
C LYS A 111 5.71 -6.14 31.12
N GLU A 112 5.62 -7.30 31.76
CA GLU A 112 4.76 -7.67 32.88
C GLU A 112 5.25 -7.02 34.20
N LYS A 113 4.29 -6.73 35.09
CA LYS A 113 4.35 -6.62 36.57
C LYS A 113 5.35 -5.70 37.30
N LYS A 114 4.79 -4.84 38.18
CA LYS A 114 5.19 -4.65 39.60
C LYS A 114 4.09 -3.84 40.32
N ASP A 115 3.18 -4.43 41.09
CA ASP A 115 3.27 -4.66 42.54
C ASP A 115 3.78 -3.47 43.38
N LYS A 116 2.89 -3.01 44.29
CA LYS A 116 3.20 -2.56 45.66
C LYS A 116 3.68 -1.11 45.87
N LYS A 117 2.74 -0.23 46.21
CA LYS A 117 2.69 0.43 47.54
C LYS A 117 1.30 1.00 47.81
#